data_AF-A0A930K5F8-F1
#
_entry.id   AF-A0A930K5F8-F1
#
_cell.length_a   1.000
_cell.length_b   1.000
_cell.length_c   1.000
_cell.angle_alpha   90.00
_cell.angle_beta   90.00
_cell.angle_gamma   90.00
#
_symmetry.space_group_name_H-M   'P 1'
#
loop_
_entity.id
_entity.type
_entity.pdbx_description
1 polymer ?
#
loop_
_entity_poly.entity_id
_entity_poly.type
_entity_poly.pdbx_seq_one_letter_code
_entity_poly.pdbx_strand_id
1 'polypeptide(L)' 'PGQDSHFNFMSEVGVDYKVSPRLHLNTFYDISFNEFSRYSNIGLGIAWLIN' A
#
# COMPACT_ATOMS: atom_id res chain seq x y z
N PRO A 1 -16.94 12.79 21.07
CA PRO A 1 -16.35 13.96 20.36
C PRO A 1 -14.84 14.01 20.59
N GLY A 2 -14.04 14.01 19.52
CA GLY A 2 -12.58 14.20 19.59
C GLY A 2 -11.77 12.99 19.14
N GLN A 3 -11.93 12.54 17.90
CA GLN A 3 -10.76 12.08 17.16
C GLN A 3 -10.18 13.33 16.52
N ASP A 4 -9.05 13.83 17.03
CA ASP A 4 -8.27 14.81 16.30
C ASP A 4 -7.98 14.21 14.92
N SER A 5 -8.45 14.85 13.86
CA SER A 5 -8.13 14.43 12.50
C SER A 5 -6.62 14.54 12.31
N HIS A 6 -5.95 13.40 12.27
CA HIS A 6 -4.50 13.34 12.09
C HIS A 6 -4.17 13.18 10.61
N PHE A 7 -3.46 14.16 10.05
CA PHE A 7 -2.94 14.07 8.69
C PHE A 7 -1.71 13.15 8.68
N ASN A 8 -1.83 12.00 8.01
CA ASN A 8 -0.71 11.08 7.80
C ASN A 8 -0.13 11.29 6.41
N PHE A 9 1.12 11.76 6.34
CA PHE A 9 1.88 11.81 5.10
C PHE A 9 2.49 10.43 4.83
N MET A 10 1.88 9.70 3.88
CA MET A 10 2.28 8.34 3.52
C MET A 10 2.92 8.30 2.14
N SER A 11 3.90 7.40 1.98
CA SER A 11 4.44 7.00 0.69
C SER A 11 4.42 5.49 0.59
N GLU A 12 4.02 4.99 -0.58
CA GLU A 12 4.03 3.58 -0.93
C GLU A 12 5.16 3.33 -1.94
N VAL A 13 5.89 2.24 -1.78
CA VAL A 13 6.79 1.71 -2.80
C VAL A 13 6.47 0.24 -3.03
N GLY A 14 6.41 -0.20 -4.28
CA GLY A 14 6.03 -1.58 -4.59
C GLY A 14 6.55 -2.08 -5.92
N VAL A 15 6.38 -3.39 -6.13
CA VAL A 15 6.73 -4.11 -7.35
C VAL A 15 5.50 -4.86 -7.83
N ASP A 16 5.07 -4.54 -9.05
CA ASP A 16 3.99 -5.23 -9.75
C ASP A 16 4.55 -6.27 -10.74
N TYR A 17 4.06 -7.49 -10.64
CA TYR A 17 4.40 -8.60 -11.52
C TYR A 17 3.17 -9.11 -12.26
N LYS A 18 3.22 -8.96 -13.59
CA LYS A 18 2.17 -9.43 -14.49
C LYS A 18 2.29 -10.93 -14.73
N VAL A 19 1.45 -11.72 -14.06
CA VAL A 19 1.39 -13.18 -14.23
C VAL A 19 0.65 -13.55 -15.52
N SER A 20 -0.43 -12.83 -15.83
CA SER A 20 -1.20 -13.02 -17.06
C SER A 20 -1.74 -11.67 -17.56
N PRO A 21 -2.35 -11.59 -18.75
CA PRO A 21 -2.95 -10.35 -19.24
C PRO A 21 -3.92 -9.68 -18.27
N ARG A 22 -4.52 -10.44 -17.34
CA ARG A 22 -5.50 -9.94 -16.36
C ARG A 22 -5.11 -10.16 -14.91
N LEU A 23 -4.14 -11.03 -14.62
CA LEU A 23 -3.71 -11.36 -13.27
C LEU A 23 -2.38 -10.71 -12.96
N HIS A 24 -2.36 -9.88 -11.93
CA HIS A 24 -1.19 -9.19 -11.43
C HIS A 24 -0.96 -9.55 -9.96
N LEU A 25 0.31 -9.74 -9.58
CA LEU A 25 0.75 -9.89 -8.21
C LEU A 25 1.56 -8.66 -7.84
N ASN A 26 1.19 -7.97 -6.76
CA ASN A 26 1.90 -6.79 -6.28
C ASN A 26 2.47 -7.06 -4.89
N THR A 27 3.68 -6.58 -4.63
CA THR A 27 4.24 -6.47 -3.29
C THR A 27 4.49 -5.01 -3.01
N PHE A 28 3.95 -4.48 -1.92
CA PHE A 28 4.05 -3.07 -1.57
C PHE A 28 4.55 -2.87 -0.14
N TYR A 29 5.14 -1.72 0.08
CA TYR A 29 5.65 -1.26 1.36
C TYR A 29 5.21 0.19 1.59
N ASP A 30 4.38 0.38 2.60
CA ASP A 30 3.87 1.69 3.03
C ASP A 30 4.71 2.25 4.16
N ILE A 31 5.06 3.52 4.05
CA ILE A 31 5.80 4.27 5.05
C ILE A 31 5.02 5.53 5.39
N SER A 32 4.70 5.72 6.67
CA SER A 32 4.26 7.01 7.20
C SER A 32 5.46 7.84 7.66
N PHE A 33 5.64 9.03 7.10
CA PHE A 33 6.75 9.91 7.51
C PHE A 33 6.52 10.58 8.87
N ASN A 34 5.26 10.80 9.25
CA ASN A 34 4.93 11.37 10.57
C ASN A 34 5.07 10.33 11.70
N GLU A 35 4.92 9.04 11.39
CA GLU A 35 4.90 7.97 12.38
C GLU A 35 5.59 6.70 11.84
N PHE A 36 6.86 6.85 11.48
CA PHE A 36 7.65 5.82 10.78
C PHE A 36 7.66 4.44 11.47
N SER A 37 7.75 4.42 12.80
CA SER A 37 7.79 3.17 13.57
C SER A 37 6.41 2.54 13.81
N ARG A 38 5.32 3.28 13.59
CA ARG A 38 3.97 2.85 13.98
C ARG A 38 3.13 2.44 12.78
N TYR A 39 3.39 3.05 11.62
CA TYR A 39 2.69 2.79 10.37
C TYR A 39 3.69 2.49 9.24
N SER A 40 4.42 1.39 9.43
CA SER A 40 5.23 0.74 8.40
C SER A 40 4.55 -0.59 8.07
N ASN A 41 4.00 -0.71 6.86
CA ASN A 41 3.24 -1.90 6.45
C ASN A 41 3.90 -2.55 5.24
N ILE A 42 4.05 -3.88 5.26
CA ILE A 42 4.43 -4.65 4.08
C ILE A 42 3.27 -5.57 3.68
N GLY A 43 2.88 -5.50 2.42
CA GLY A 43 1.70 -6.16 1.91
C GLY A 43 1.94 -6.95 0.62
N LEU A 44 1.11 -7.97 0.43
CA LEU A 44 1.02 -8.75 -0.80
C LEU A 44 -0.40 -8.60 -1.36
N GLY A 45 -0.49 -8.21 -2.63
CA GLY A 45 -1.72 -7.97 -3.35
C GLY A 45 -1.87 -8.91 -4.55
N ILE A 46 -3.10 -9.30 -4.82
CA ILE A 46 -3.49 -9.98 -6.06
C ILE A 46 -4.55 -9.11 -6.72
N ALA A 47 -4.28 -8.64 -7.93
CA ALA A 47 -5.21 -7.83 -8.70
C ALA A 47 -5.68 -8.61 -9.93
N TRP A 48 -7.00 -8.60 -10.14
CA TRP A 48 -7.63 -9.10 -11.35
C TRP A 48 -8.26 -7.94 -12.12
N LEU A 49 -7.72 -7.65 -13.31
CA LEU A 49 -8.22 -6.56 -14.14
C LEU A 49 -9.55 -6.95 -14.78
N ILE A 50 -10.60 -6.22 -14.40
CA ILE A 50 -11.93 -6.34 -14.99
C ILE A 50 -11.96 -5.40 -16.18
N ASN A 51 -11.93 -5.99 -17.38
CA ASN A 51 -11.98 -5.27 -18.65
C ASN A 51 -13.40 -4.82 -18.98
#